data_AF-A0A6D2II60-F1
#
_entry.id   AF-A0A6D2II60-F1
#
_cell.length_a   1.000
_cell.length_b   1.000
_cell.length_c   1.000
_cell.angle_alpha   90.00
_cell.angle_beta   90.00
_cell.angle_gamma   90.00
#
_symmetry.space_group_name_H-M   'P 1'
#
loop_
_entity.id
_entity.type
_entity.pdbx_description
1 polymer ?
#
loop_
_entity_poly.entity_id
_entity_poly.type
_entity_poly.pdbx_seq_one_letter_code
_entity_poly.pdbx_strand_id
1 'polypeptide(L)'
;MNKALLAKVGWRLLHDVDSLWAKVLRSKYHVQDVHDQKWLKAKGTWSSTWRGICVGLREVILPGVSWVIADGKVTRFWKDKWLLDRPLIDVVTRDIPNEAAELRVCDYWRNGSGWMVEYIEPFLPASLMLHLWAIVTDTVTGIRDRLSWGESSDGQFTVIMTNVERQRRHLSVSGMCQVCKGGDETIIHILCDCPAMEGVWRRLVPLSKRREFFATSLLEWVYTNLGDDCSVRETTWATLFAITIWWGWKWRCINVFDGTGKCRDRVQFVKDQAKEVTMAQTKSGTTSSSVRGRVERQIKWTCPSDGWVKLNTDGASRGNPGMAAAGGVLWDERGSWSRGFALNIGVCNAPLAELWGVYYGLLMAWESKAQRVTVEVDSEMIVGFLLTEISDANPLSFLVRLCHGFISKDWIVRISHMYREANRLADGLANYAFSLPLGFHSFVVVPDAVKPVFIDDMAGVATPRRVRL
;
A
#
# COMPACT_ATOMS: atom_id res chain seq x y z
N MET A 1 16.68 -4.96 -28.43
CA MET A 1 17.17 -5.05 -27.03
C MET A 1 15.96 -4.95 -26.10
N ASN A 2 15.93 -5.66 -24.97
CA ASN A 2 14.75 -5.70 -24.10
C ASN A 2 14.60 -4.40 -23.28
N LYS A 3 13.67 -3.55 -23.70
CA LYS A 3 13.39 -2.25 -23.08
C LYS A 3 13.09 -2.34 -21.58
N ALA A 4 12.36 -3.36 -21.13
CA ALA A 4 12.00 -3.54 -19.72
C ALA A 4 13.22 -3.90 -18.84
N LEU A 5 14.15 -4.72 -19.33
CA LEU A 5 15.38 -5.06 -18.56
C LEU A 5 16.34 -3.89 -18.47
N LEU A 6 16.48 -3.14 -19.56
CA LEU A 6 17.32 -1.95 -19.58
C LEU A 6 16.74 -0.87 -18.66
N ALA A 7 15.41 -0.74 -18.61
CA ALA A 7 14.72 0.07 -17.63
C ALA A 7 15.02 -0.38 -16.20
N LYS A 8 15.04 -1.70 -15.91
CA LYS A 8 15.39 -2.21 -14.57
C LYS A 8 16.82 -1.89 -14.16
N VAL A 9 17.77 -1.99 -15.08
CA VAL A 9 19.17 -1.58 -14.82
C VAL A 9 19.25 -0.07 -14.58
N GLY A 10 18.51 0.72 -15.38
CA GLY A 10 18.36 2.16 -15.16
C GLY A 10 17.77 2.51 -13.81
N TRP A 11 16.69 1.85 -13.41
CA TRP A 11 16.04 2.00 -12.09
C TRP A 11 17.03 1.74 -10.95
N ARG A 12 17.78 0.64 -11.03
CA ARG A 12 18.83 0.34 -10.04
C ARG A 12 19.90 1.42 -10.02
N LEU A 13 20.30 1.94 -11.18
CA LEU A 13 21.34 2.97 -11.26
C LEU A 13 20.91 4.26 -10.56
N LEU A 14 19.63 4.59 -10.58
CA LEU A 14 19.08 5.77 -9.89
C LEU A 14 19.12 5.63 -8.36
N HIS A 15 19.01 4.43 -7.82
CA HIS A 15 18.93 4.16 -6.37
C HIS A 15 20.25 3.70 -5.74
N ASP A 16 21.06 2.94 -6.49
CA ASP A 16 22.32 2.37 -6.03
C ASP A 16 23.46 3.32 -6.41
N VAL A 17 24.03 4.00 -5.42
CA VAL A 17 25.16 4.93 -5.60
C VAL A 17 26.50 4.34 -5.16
N ASP A 18 26.48 3.26 -4.37
CA ASP A 18 27.65 2.77 -3.65
C ASP A 18 28.32 1.58 -4.32
N SER A 19 27.58 0.78 -5.07
CA SER A 19 28.13 -0.39 -5.74
C SER A 19 29.15 -0.01 -6.83
N LEU A 20 30.13 -0.90 -7.04
CA LEU A 20 31.20 -0.67 -8.00
C LEU A 20 30.68 -0.44 -9.42
N TRP A 21 29.68 -1.22 -9.85
CA TRP A 21 29.11 -1.08 -11.20
C TRP A 21 28.41 0.28 -11.38
N ALA A 22 27.70 0.77 -10.36
CA ALA A 22 27.04 2.07 -10.40
C ALA A 22 28.06 3.20 -10.42
N LYS A 23 29.10 3.15 -9.57
CA LYS A 23 30.21 4.11 -9.56
C LYS A 23 30.92 4.19 -10.91
N VAL A 24 31.19 3.04 -11.53
CA VAL A 24 31.82 2.96 -12.86
C VAL A 24 30.94 3.59 -13.94
N LEU A 25 29.64 3.25 -13.99
CA LEU A 25 28.71 3.82 -14.97
C LEU A 25 28.52 5.32 -14.76
N ARG A 26 28.39 5.77 -13.51
CA ARG A 26 28.24 7.19 -13.17
C ARG A 26 29.45 8.01 -13.57
N SER A 27 30.66 7.51 -13.29
CA SER A 27 31.91 8.16 -13.69
C SER A 27 32.07 8.20 -15.22
N LYS A 28 31.90 7.05 -15.89
CA LYS A 28 32.13 6.92 -17.34
C LYS A 28 31.16 7.74 -18.20
N TYR A 29 29.89 7.81 -17.81
CA TYR A 29 28.84 8.49 -18.57
C TYR A 29 28.39 9.81 -17.95
N HIS A 30 29.10 10.27 -16.91
CA HIS A 30 28.79 11.50 -16.16
C HIS A 30 27.32 11.54 -15.73
N VAL A 31 26.82 10.44 -15.17
CA VAL A 31 25.44 10.34 -14.65
C VAL A 31 25.36 11.16 -13.38
N GLN A 32 24.58 12.22 -13.45
CA GLN A 32 24.39 13.16 -12.36
C GLN A 32 22.97 13.08 -11.83
N ASP A 33 22.43 14.22 -11.43
CA ASP A 33 21.06 14.40 -11.02
C ASP A 33 20.07 13.88 -12.08
N VAL A 34 18.94 13.33 -11.63
CA VAL A 34 17.92 12.74 -12.50
C VAL A 34 17.16 13.82 -13.29
N HIS A 35 17.09 15.04 -12.78
CA HIS A 35 16.54 16.21 -13.48
C HIS A 35 17.48 16.70 -14.59
N ASP A 36 18.81 16.48 -14.46
CA ASP A 36 19.74 16.75 -15.55
C ASP A 36 19.73 15.63 -16.59
N GLN A 37 18.84 15.73 -17.57
CA GLN A 37 18.71 14.72 -18.63
C GLN A 37 19.83 14.78 -19.69
N LYS A 38 20.88 15.60 -19.54
CA LYS A 38 21.98 15.68 -20.52
C LYS A 38 22.69 14.33 -20.69
N TRP A 39 22.86 13.57 -19.61
CA TRP A 39 23.50 12.25 -19.64
C TRP A 39 22.62 11.15 -20.26
N LEU A 40 21.33 11.43 -20.53
CA LEU A 40 20.41 10.55 -21.25
C LEU A 40 20.44 10.76 -22.77
N LYS A 41 21.06 11.85 -23.25
CA LYS A 41 21.21 12.13 -24.69
C LYS A 41 22.34 11.28 -25.27
N ALA A 42 21.96 10.16 -25.88
CA ALA A 42 22.88 9.19 -26.47
C ALA A 42 23.85 9.84 -27.48
N LYS A 43 25.16 9.67 -27.25
CA LYS A 43 26.21 10.01 -28.24
C LYS A 43 26.58 8.79 -29.07
N GLY A 44 26.96 9.00 -30.33
CA GLY A 44 27.35 7.91 -31.25
C GLY A 44 28.55 7.09 -30.77
N THR A 45 29.40 7.67 -29.93
CA THR A 45 30.58 7.04 -29.31
C THR A 45 30.27 6.17 -28.09
N TRP A 46 29.01 6.11 -27.64
CA TRP A 46 28.63 5.36 -26.45
C TRP A 46 28.32 3.88 -26.74
N SER A 47 28.56 3.03 -25.74
CA SER A 47 28.29 1.60 -25.88
C SER A 47 26.81 1.34 -26.19
N SER A 48 26.55 0.29 -26.99
CA SER A 48 25.19 -0.13 -27.33
C SER A 48 24.35 -0.43 -26.08
N THR A 49 24.96 -1.02 -25.05
CA THR A 49 24.32 -1.28 -23.74
C THR A 49 23.89 0.00 -23.05
N TRP A 50 24.75 1.02 -22.99
CA TRP A 50 24.42 2.29 -22.34
C TRP A 50 23.31 3.03 -23.10
N ARG A 51 23.39 3.08 -24.44
CA ARG A 51 22.31 3.61 -25.27
C ARG A 51 20.98 2.90 -25.00
N GLY A 52 21.03 1.59 -24.80
CA GLY A 52 19.86 0.80 -24.37
C GLY A 52 19.33 1.20 -23.00
N ILE A 53 20.20 1.40 -22.01
CA ILE A 53 19.82 1.87 -20.66
C ILE A 53 19.18 3.27 -20.74
N CYS A 54 19.74 4.20 -21.52
CA CYS A 54 19.14 5.52 -21.73
C CYS A 54 17.73 5.42 -22.33
N VAL A 55 17.52 4.51 -23.30
CA VAL A 55 16.19 4.24 -23.88
C VAL A 55 15.22 3.72 -22.81
N GLY A 56 15.63 2.75 -21.99
CA GLY A 56 14.81 2.21 -20.90
C GLY A 56 14.48 3.27 -19.84
N LEU A 57 15.45 4.11 -19.47
CA LEU A 57 15.24 5.22 -18.54
C LEU A 57 14.24 6.24 -19.10
N ARG A 58 14.47 6.71 -20.32
CA ARG A 58 13.67 7.78 -20.94
C ARG A 58 12.24 7.37 -21.24
N GLU A 59 12.04 6.14 -21.71
CA GLU A 59 10.76 5.73 -22.28
C GLU A 59 9.96 4.77 -21.37
N VAL A 60 10.53 4.36 -20.23
CA VAL A 60 9.83 3.52 -19.24
C VAL A 60 9.93 4.14 -17.86
N ILE A 61 11.15 4.35 -17.36
CA ILE A 61 11.34 4.79 -15.97
C ILE A 61 10.81 6.21 -15.77
N LEU A 62 11.38 7.23 -16.43
CA LEU A 62 11.02 8.62 -16.19
C LEU A 62 9.53 8.94 -16.36
N PRO A 63 8.80 8.37 -17.35
CA PRO A 63 7.36 8.59 -17.46
C PRO A 63 6.54 8.05 -16.27
N GLY A 64 6.98 6.96 -15.66
CA GLY A 64 6.26 6.25 -14.59
C GLY A 64 6.80 6.46 -13.18
N VAL A 65 7.77 7.34 -12.99
CA VAL A 65 8.28 7.68 -11.65
C VAL A 65 7.49 8.81 -11.03
N SER A 66 7.23 8.67 -9.72
CA SER A 66 6.79 9.75 -8.84
C SER A 66 7.76 9.89 -7.66
N TRP A 67 7.87 11.08 -7.09
CA TRP A 67 8.66 11.34 -5.88
C TRP A 67 7.83 11.11 -4.63
N VAL A 68 8.46 10.51 -3.63
CA VAL A 68 7.94 10.44 -2.26
C VAL A 68 8.71 11.47 -1.45
N ILE A 69 7.97 12.45 -0.93
CA ILE A 69 8.54 13.60 -0.20
C ILE A 69 9.02 13.17 1.18
N ALA A 70 10.22 13.61 1.53
CA ALA A 70 10.73 13.62 2.90
C ALA A 70 11.23 15.03 3.24
N ASP A 71 12.52 15.32 3.14
CA ASP A 71 13.07 16.65 3.40
C ASP A 71 12.70 17.71 2.36
N GLY A 72 12.12 17.31 1.23
CA GLY A 72 11.64 18.21 0.17
C GLY A 72 12.77 18.90 -0.58
N LYS A 73 14.03 18.52 -0.33
CA LYS A 73 15.20 19.25 -0.83
C LYS A 73 15.57 18.88 -2.24
N VAL A 74 15.04 17.81 -2.83
CA VAL A 74 15.42 17.40 -4.20
C VAL A 74 14.25 17.61 -5.15
N THR A 75 13.03 17.40 -4.67
CA THR A 75 11.82 17.43 -5.49
C THR A 75 11.45 18.87 -5.87
N ARG A 76 11.29 19.16 -7.17
CA ARG A 76 10.79 20.44 -7.67
C ARG A 76 9.28 20.49 -7.49
N PHE A 77 8.80 21.51 -6.79
CA PHE A 77 7.41 21.60 -6.37
C PHE A 77 6.44 21.57 -7.57
N TRP A 78 6.74 22.32 -8.63
CA TRP A 78 5.82 22.45 -9.77
C TRP A 78 6.05 21.43 -10.88
N LYS A 79 7.30 21.04 -11.13
CA LYS A 79 7.71 20.31 -12.35
C LYS A 79 7.78 18.80 -12.20
N ASP A 80 7.85 18.29 -10.97
CA ASP A 80 7.96 16.86 -10.74
C ASP A 80 6.60 16.25 -10.36
N LYS A 81 6.44 14.94 -10.62
CA LYS A 81 5.29 14.16 -10.16
C LYS A 81 5.53 13.76 -8.72
N TRP A 82 4.75 14.27 -7.77
CA TRP A 82 4.91 13.92 -6.35
C TRP A 82 3.59 13.99 -5.57
N LEU A 83 2.71 14.92 -5.94
CA LEU A 83 1.35 15.02 -5.39
C LEU A 83 0.32 14.25 -6.23
N LEU A 84 0.47 14.27 -7.56
CA LEU A 84 -0.46 13.69 -8.53
C LEU A 84 0.27 12.74 -9.49
N ASP A 85 -0.50 12.08 -10.37
CA ASP A 85 0.00 11.28 -11.50
C ASP A 85 0.71 12.13 -12.59
N ARG A 86 0.68 13.45 -12.42
CA ARG A 86 1.25 14.48 -13.30
C ARG A 86 1.88 15.63 -12.49
N PRO A 87 2.79 16.42 -13.08
CA PRO A 87 3.31 17.64 -12.48
C PRO A 87 2.22 18.65 -12.09
N LEU A 88 2.44 19.41 -11.01
CA LEU A 88 1.49 20.45 -10.57
C LEU A 88 1.38 21.61 -11.56
N ILE A 89 2.46 21.89 -12.31
CA ILE A 89 2.45 22.92 -13.36
C ILE A 89 1.43 22.65 -14.46
N ASP A 90 1.02 21.39 -14.66
CA ASP A 90 0.05 21.00 -15.69
C ASP A 90 -1.40 21.26 -15.26
N VAL A 91 -1.64 21.60 -13.99
CA VAL A 91 -2.98 21.76 -13.39
C VAL A 91 -3.17 23.13 -12.72
N VAL A 92 -2.24 24.06 -12.93
CA VAL A 92 -2.35 25.41 -12.36
C VAL A 92 -3.46 26.21 -13.00
N THR A 93 -4.08 27.07 -12.20
CA THR A 93 -5.15 27.98 -12.63
C THR A 93 -4.61 29.29 -13.21
N ARG A 94 -3.33 29.59 -12.94
CA ARG A 94 -2.63 30.83 -13.35
C ARG A 94 -1.18 30.53 -13.67
N ASP A 95 -0.58 31.37 -14.50
CA ASP A 95 0.84 31.27 -14.84
C ASP A 95 1.73 31.47 -13.61
N ILE A 96 2.64 30.53 -13.40
CA ILE A 96 3.63 30.59 -12.33
C ILE A 96 4.83 31.42 -12.80
N PRO A 97 5.33 32.37 -11.98
CA PRO A 97 6.57 33.08 -12.29
C PRO A 97 7.74 32.12 -12.54
N ASN A 98 8.61 32.42 -13.50
CA ASN A 98 9.74 31.56 -13.87
C ASN A 98 10.65 31.22 -12.68
N GLU A 99 10.85 32.18 -11.77
CA GLU A 99 11.63 32.01 -10.54
C GLU A 99 10.98 31.01 -9.57
N ALA A 100 9.65 31.06 -9.45
CA ALA A 100 8.87 30.16 -8.61
C ALA A 100 8.80 28.73 -9.19
N ALA A 101 8.83 28.60 -10.52
CA ALA A 101 8.72 27.31 -11.20
C ALA A 101 9.91 26.35 -10.94
N GLU A 102 11.06 26.88 -10.49
CA GLU A 102 12.24 26.08 -10.14
C GLU A 102 12.38 25.79 -8.64
N LEU A 103 11.48 26.34 -7.82
CA LEU A 103 11.51 26.12 -6.37
C LEU A 103 11.23 24.66 -6.00
N ARG A 104 11.86 24.24 -4.91
CA ARG A 104 11.76 22.89 -4.35
C ARG A 104 10.63 22.81 -3.33
N VAL A 105 10.26 21.59 -2.97
CA VAL A 105 9.21 21.35 -1.98
C VAL A 105 9.53 22.01 -0.64
N CYS A 106 10.79 21.95 -0.20
CA CYS A 106 11.22 22.58 1.05
C CYS A 106 11.10 24.12 1.05
N ASP A 107 11.15 24.77 -0.11
CA ASP A 107 11.09 26.24 -0.22
C ASP A 107 9.68 26.77 0.09
N TYR A 108 8.66 25.91 -0.08
CA TYR A 108 7.28 26.19 0.25
C TYR A 108 6.88 25.72 1.66
N TRP A 109 7.84 25.26 2.46
CA TRP A 109 7.59 24.75 3.81
C TRP A 109 8.33 25.56 4.87
N ARG A 110 7.62 25.92 5.95
CA ARG A 110 8.22 26.56 7.12
C ARG A 110 8.14 25.61 8.32
N ASN A 111 9.30 25.33 8.91
CA ASN A 111 9.39 24.49 10.10
C ASN A 111 8.50 25.02 11.24
N GLY A 112 7.65 24.15 11.78
CA GLY A 112 6.70 24.46 12.85
C GLY A 112 5.43 25.21 12.40
N SER A 113 5.37 25.71 11.16
CA SER A 113 4.19 26.41 10.61
C SER A 113 3.54 25.70 9.42
N GLY A 114 4.25 24.77 8.77
CA GLY A 114 3.73 24.01 7.64
C GLY A 114 3.92 24.72 6.30
N TRP A 115 3.03 24.43 5.34
CA TRP A 115 3.07 25.02 4.00
C TRP A 115 2.86 26.55 4.03
N MET A 116 3.62 27.28 3.24
CA MET A 116 3.45 28.72 3.03
C MET A 116 2.33 28.95 2.01
N VAL A 117 1.08 28.78 2.48
CA VAL A 117 -0.15 28.72 1.68
C VAL A 117 -0.31 29.95 0.77
N GLU A 118 0.09 31.12 1.25
CA GLU A 118 -0.02 32.40 0.55
C GLU A 118 0.73 32.42 -0.81
N TYR A 119 1.75 31.58 -0.98
CA TYR A 119 2.52 31.47 -2.23
C TYR A 119 2.04 30.34 -3.16
N ILE A 120 1.09 29.52 -2.72
CA ILE A 120 0.65 28.31 -3.43
C ILE A 120 -0.82 28.42 -3.85
N GLU A 121 -1.68 28.83 -2.91
CA GLU A 121 -3.14 28.97 -3.08
C GLU A 121 -3.54 29.76 -4.34
N PRO A 122 -2.84 30.84 -4.75
CA PRO A 122 -3.21 31.57 -5.96
C PRO A 122 -3.10 30.77 -7.27
N PHE A 123 -2.35 29.66 -7.27
CA PHE A 123 -2.02 28.89 -8.47
C PHE A 123 -2.72 27.53 -8.52
N LEU A 124 -3.19 27.01 -7.38
CA LEU A 124 -3.79 25.68 -7.31
C LEU A 124 -5.29 25.75 -6.94
N PRO A 125 -6.13 24.87 -7.51
CA PRO A 125 -7.50 24.69 -7.05
C PRO A 125 -7.54 24.25 -5.58
N ALA A 126 -8.57 24.69 -4.84
CA ALA A 126 -8.77 24.32 -3.43
C ALA A 126 -8.78 22.80 -3.19
N SER A 127 -9.23 22.00 -4.17
CA SER A 127 -9.20 20.53 -4.10
C SER A 127 -7.79 19.94 -4.03
N LEU A 128 -6.81 20.56 -4.70
CA LEU A 128 -5.41 20.13 -4.66
C LEU A 128 -4.69 20.64 -3.42
N MET A 129 -5.08 21.80 -2.90
CA MET A 129 -4.55 22.33 -1.63
C MET A 129 -4.77 21.37 -0.46
N LEU A 130 -5.86 20.60 -0.47
CA LEU A 130 -6.15 19.61 0.55
C LEU A 130 -5.23 18.39 0.50
N HIS A 131 -4.94 17.91 -0.70
CA HIS A 131 -3.95 16.85 -0.89
C HIS A 131 -2.56 17.33 -0.45
N LEU A 132 -2.26 18.61 -0.70
CA LEU A 132 -1.02 19.23 -0.26
C LEU A 132 -0.95 19.31 1.28
N TRP A 133 -2.00 19.74 1.96
CA TRP A 133 -2.05 19.82 3.43
C TRP A 133 -1.87 18.46 4.11
N ALA A 134 -2.26 17.38 3.44
CA ALA A 134 -2.04 16.02 3.90
C ALA A 134 -0.55 15.58 3.91
N ILE A 135 0.33 16.33 3.24
CA ILE A 135 1.77 16.04 3.17
C ILE A 135 2.53 16.91 4.15
N VAL A 136 3.40 16.27 4.93
CA VAL A 136 4.32 16.91 5.88
C VAL A 136 5.75 16.65 5.42
N THR A 137 6.57 17.70 5.33
CA THR A 137 7.99 17.54 5.02
C THR A 137 8.78 17.24 6.29
N ASP A 138 9.64 16.23 6.24
CA ASP A 138 10.49 15.81 7.35
C ASP A 138 11.82 16.57 7.34
N THR A 139 11.91 17.61 8.16
CA THR A 139 13.12 18.43 8.29
C THR A 139 14.01 18.04 9.46
N VAL A 140 13.65 16.99 10.21
CA VAL A 140 14.25 16.65 11.51
C VAL A 140 15.03 15.34 11.46
N THR A 141 14.54 14.32 10.77
CA THR A 141 15.17 12.99 10.77
C THR A 141 16.35 12.86 9.80
N GLY A 142 16.45 13.77 8.82
CA GLY A 142 17.46 13.74 7.78
C GLY A 142 17.17 12.76 6.63
N ILE A 143 15.97 12.18 6.57
CA ILE A 143 15.53 11.34 5.44
C ILE A 143 15.38 12.21 4.19
N ARG A 144 15.93 11.75 3.07
CA ARG A 144 15.87 12.44 1.77
C ARG A 144 14.71 11.97 0.92
N ASP A 145 14.25 12.86 0.05
CA ASP A 145 13.31 12.52 -1.01
C ASP A 145 13.77 11.29 -1.81
N ARG A 146 12.82 10.43 -2.18
CA ARG A 146 13.11 9.20 -2.93
C ARG A 146 12.21 9.05 -4.16
N LEU A 147 12.76 8.42 -5.20
CA LEU A 147 11.98 8.01 -6.37
C LEU A 147 11.14 6.77 -6.02
N SER A 148 9.94 6.71 -6.58
CA SER A 148 8.98 5.63 -6.42
C SER A 148 8.35 5.32 -7.78
N TRP A 149 8.11 4.04 -8.05
CA TRP A 149 7.41 3.61 -9.25
C TRP A 149 5.91 3.80 -9.07
N GLY A 150 5.29 4.64 -9.90
CA GLY A 150 3.88 5.03 -9.76
C GLY A 150 2.88 3.90 -10.00
N GLU A 151 3.28 2.85 -10.74
CA GLU A 151 2.40 1.71 -11.07
C GLU A 151 2.53 0.53 -10.09
N SER A 152 3.31 0.65 -9.00
CA SER A 152 3.38 -0.38 -7.96
C SER A 152 3.14 0.18 -6.56
N SER A 153 2.41 -0.57 -5.74
CA SER A 153 2.05 -0.15 -4.39
C SER A 153 3.22 -0.10 -3.41
N ASP A 154 4.32 -0.78 -3.71
CA ASP A 154 5.58 -0.77 -2.96
C ASP A 154 6.61 0.22 -3.53
N GLY A 155 6.27 0.91 -4.62
CA GLY A 155 7.16 1.85 -5.30
C GLY A 155 8.35 1.20 -6.02
N GLN A 156 8.42 -0.13 -6.14
CA GLN A 156 9.52 -0.85 -6.78
C GLN A 156 9.27 -1.17 -8.27
N PHE A 157 10.22 -0.80 -9.12
CA PHE A 157 10.21 -1.25 -10.52
C PHE A 157 10.77 -2.68 -10.65
N THR A 158 9.88 -3.65 -10.85
CA THR A 158 10.27 -5.06 -11.03
C THR A 158 10.02 -5.56 -12.45
N VAL A 159 11.02 -6.25 -13.01
CA VAL A 159 10.91 -7.01 -14.27
C VAL A 159 11.54 -8.37 -14.01
N ILE A 160 10.80 -9.45 -14.31
CA ILE A 160 11.28 -10.82 -14.09
C ILE A 160 11.11 -11.62 -15.39
N MET A 161 12.23 -12.09 -15.94
CA MET A 161 12.26 -12.99 -17.09
C MET A 161 12.96 -14.29 -16.75
N THR A 162 12.58 -15.33 -17.48
CA THR A 162 13.28 -16.60 -17.50
C THR A 162 14.62 -16.46 -18.24
N ASN A 163 15.60 -17.32 -17.98
CA ASN A 163 16.91 -17.22 -18.62
C ASN A 163 16.88 -17.52 -20.12
N VAL A 164 15.95 -18.34 -20.61
CA VAL A 164 15.72 -18.50 -22.06
C VAL A 164 15.36 -17.17 -22.71
N GLU A 165 14.47 -16.39 -22.11
CA GLU A 165 14.12 -15.06 -22.61
C GLU A 165 15.26 -14.05 -22.45
N ARG A 166 16.15 -14.23 -21.47
CA ARG A 166 17.38 -13.44 -21.35
C ARG A 166 18.39 -13.79 -22.44
N GLN A 167 18.59 -15.08 -22.73
CA GLN A 167 19.50 -15.55 -23.77
C GLN A 167 19.02 -15.13 -25.16
N ARG A 168 17.74 -15.37 -25.46
CA ARG A 168 17.09 -14.95 -26.72
C ARG A 168 17.27 -13.46 -27.00
N ARG A 169 17.34 -12.64 -25.94
CA ARG A 169 17.47 -11.17 -26.04
C ARG A 169 18.91 -10.69 -25.83
N HIS A 170 19.89 -11.60 -25.82
CA HIS A 170 21.32 -11.33 -25.65
C HIS A 170 21.70 -10.64 -24.32
N LEU A 171 20.96 -10.95 -23.25
CA LEU A 171 21.14 -10.43 -21.88
C LEU A 171 21.74 -11.48 -20.94
N SER A 172 21.94 -12.69 -21.45
CA SER A 172 22.67 -13.79 -20.84
C SER A 172 23.34 -14.58 -21.97
N VAL A 173 24.48 -15.19 -21.70
CA VAL A 173 25.13 -16.13 -22.64
C VAL A 173 24.45 -17.49 -22.66
N SER A 174 23.65 -17.81 -21.63
CA SER A 174 23.03 -19.11 -21.44
C SER A 174 21.58 -18.98 -20.98
N GLY A 175 20.73 -19.88 -21.49
CA GLY A 175 19.35 -20.11 -21.09
C GLY A 175 19.23 -20.99 -19.84
N MET A 176 20.34 -21.53 -19.31
CA MET A 176 20.34 -22.50 -18.23
C MET A 176 19.68 -21.98 -16.94
N CYS A 177 18.86 -22.84 -16.34
CA CYS A 177 18.24 -22.65 -15.04
C CYS A 177 19.28 -22.55 -13.93
N GLN A 178 19.29 -21.44 -13.20
CA GLN A 178 20.24 -21.24 -12.10
C GLN A 178 19.90 -22.08 -10.86
N VAL A 179 18.67 -22.59 -10.78
CA VAL A 179 18.19 -23.40 -9.65
C VAL A 179 18.68 -24.85 -9.78
N CYS A 180 18.42 -25.52 -10.90
CA CYS A 180 18.81 -26.93 -11.07
C CYS A 180 20.09 -27.13 -11.88
N LYS A 181 20.54 -26.12 -12.64
CA LYS A 181 21.70 -26.19 -13.55
C LYS A 181 21.65 -27.29 -14.61
N GLY A 182 20.48 -27.90 -14.85
CA GLY A 182 20.32 -29.09 -15.68
C GLY A 182 19.49 -28.92 -16.96
N GLY A 183 18.93 -27.73 -17.21
CA GLY A 183 18.13 -27.48 -18.40
C GLY A 183 17.84 -26.00 -18.63
N ASP A 184 17.21 -25.69 -19.76
CA ASP A 184 16.82 -24.34 -20.13
C ASP A 184 15.69 -23.82 -19.25
N GLU A 185 15.88 -22.61 -18.72
CA GLU A 185 14.94 -21.94 -17.85
C GLU A 185 13.79 -21.33 -18.68
N THR A 186 12.81 -22.16 -19.03
CA THR A 186 11.50 -21.75 -19.54
C THR A 186 10.50 -21.55 -18.40
N ILE A 187 9.31 -21.00 -18.67
CA ILE A 187 8.27 -20.85 -17.64
C ILE A 187 7.83 -22.21 -17.11
N ILE A 188 7.55 -23.18 -18.00
CA ILE A 188 7.16 -24.53 -17.60
C ILE A 188 8.26 -25.26 -16.84
N HIS A 189 9.53 -25.05 -17.22
CA HIS A 189 10.65 -25.58 -16.46
C HIS A 189 10.68 -25.01 -15.04
N ILE A 190 10.57 -23.68 -14.87
CA ILE A 190 10.58 -23.07 -13.52
C ILE A 190 9.43 -23.60 -12.65
N LEU A 191 8.23 -23.73 -13.22
CA LEU A 191 7.01 -24.01 -12.45
C LEU A 191 6.74 -25.51 -12.27
N CYS A 192 7.20 -26.37 -13.17
CA CYS A 192 6.87 -27.79 -13.22
C CYS A 192 8.13 -28.67 -13.29
N ASP A 193 8.90 -28.58 -14.37
CA ASP A 193 9.89 -29.61 -14.75
C ASP A 193 11.23 -29.49 -14.01
N CYS A 194 11.52 -28.34 -13.43
CA CYS A 194 12.76 -28.14 -12.70
C CYS A 194 12.82 -29.15 -11.54
N PRO A 195 13.89 -29.92 -11.35
CA PRO A 195 14.00 -30.90 -10.25
C PRO A 195 13.64 -30.35 -8.86
N ALA A 196 13.91 -29.05 -8.64
CA ALA A 196 13.56 -28.35 -7.41
C ALA A 196 12.04 -28.18 -7.19
N MET A 197 11.25 -28.09 -8.26
CA MET A 197 9.79 -28.05 -8.25
C MET A 197 9.17 -29.44 -8.49
N GLU A 198 9.76 -30.26 -9.35
CA GLU A 198 9.33 -31.64 -9.58
C GLU A 198 9.27 -32.44 -8.27
N GLY A 199 10.26 -32.27 -7.38
CA GLY A 199 10.25 -32.90 -6.06
C GLY A 199 9.09 -32.46 -5.17
N VAL A 200 8.60 -31.23 -5.32
CA VAL A 200 7.39 -30.72 -4.65
C VAL A 200 6.15 -31.36 -5.26
N TRP A 201 6.04 -31.33 -6.60
CA TRP A 201 4.91 -31.92 -7.32
C TRP A 201 4.76 -33.43 -7.10
N ARG A 202 5.85 -34.19 -7.07
CA ARG A 202 5.83 -35.62 -6.73
C ARG A 202 5.31 -35.90 -5.31
N ARG A 203 5.30 -34.93 -4.40
CA ARG A 203 4.73 -35.07 -3.06
C ARG A 203 3.30 -34.55 -2.94
N LEU A 204 2.80 -33.83 -3.96
CA LEU A 204 1.44 -33.27 -4.03
C LEU A 204 0.53 -34.05 -4.98
N VAL A 205 1.05 -34.47 -6.13
CA VAL A 205 0.30 -35.15 -7.20
C VAL A 205 0.25 -36.67 -6.94
N PRO A 206 -0.94 -37.29 -6.94
CA PRO A 206 -1.10 -38.75 -6.85
C PRO A 206 -0.36 -39.49 -7.97
N LEU A 207 0.19 -40.67 -7.67
CA LEU A 207 0.97 -41.47 -8.63
C LEU A 207 0.24 -41.70 -9.96
N SER A 208 -1.07 -41.91 -9.92
CA SER A 208 -1.92 -42.14 -11.11
C SER A 208 -1.99 -40.94 -12.06
N LYS A 209 -1.92 -39.70 -11.55
CA LYS A 209 -2.03 -38.47 -12.36
C LYS A 209 -0.68 -37.92 -12.83
N ARG A 210 0.45 -38.42 -12.30
CA ARG A 210 1.78 -37.81 -12.56
C ARG A 210 2.20 -37.84 -14.02
N ARG A 211 1.93 -38.94 -14.73
CA ARG A 211 2.35 -39.09 -16.13
C ARG A 211 1.73 -38.00 -17.02
N GLU A 212 0.44 -37.77 -16.85
CA GLU A 212 -0.30 -36.72 -17.57
C GLU A 212 0.11 -35.32 -17.09
N PHE A 213 0.26 -35.13 -15.78
CA PHE A 213 0.63 -33.87 -15.17
C PHE A 213 1.97 -33.30 -15.70
N PHE A 214 2.97 -34.15 -15.92
CA PHE A 214 4.29 -33.72 -16.43
C PHE A 214 4.40 -33.74 -17.97
N ALA A 215 3.37 -34.20 -18.69
CA ALA A 215 3.42 -34.33 -20.15
C ALA A 215 2.68 -33.21 -20.90
N THR A 216 1.96 -32.34 -20.19
CA THR A 216 1.09 -31.31 -20.79
C THR A 216 1.84 -30.01 -21.09
N SER A 217 1.35 -29.28 -22.09
CA SER A 217 1.90 -27.95 -22.43
C SER A 217 1.56 -26.92 -21.35
N LEU A 218 2.32 -25.83 -21.24
CA LEU A 218 2.14 -24.83 -20.16
C LEU A 218 0.69 -24.33 -20.01
N LEU A 219 0.04 -23.95 -21.11
CA LEU A 219 -1.29 -23.35 -21.06
C LEU A 219 -2.35 -24.39 -20.69
N GLU A 220 -2.27 -25.57 -21.29
CA GLU A 220 -3.14 -26.70 -20.98
C GLU A 220 -2.95 -27.16 -19.53
N TRP A 221 -1.71 -27.24 -19.06
CA TRP A 221 -1.35 -27.60 -17.69
C TRP A 221 -1.96 -26.62 -16.68
N VAL A 222 -1.87 -25.30 -16.93
CA VAL A 222 -2.48 -24.29 -16.05
C VAL A 222 -4.00 -24.38 -16.09
N TYR A 223 -4.59 -24.47 -17.29
CA TYR A 223 -6.05 -24.49 -17.47
C TYR A 223 -6.69 -25.71 -16.79
N THR A 224 -6.17 -26.91 -17.05
CA THR A 224 -6.71 -28.16 -16.52
C THR A 224 -6.60 -28.23 -15.00
N ASN A 225 -5.48 -27.79 -14.42
CA ASN A 225 -5.29 -27.87 -12.97
C ASN A 225 -6.01 -26.77 -12.18
N LEU A 226 -6.25 -25.58 -12.78
CA LEU A 226 -7.06 -24.54 -12.16
C LEU A 226 -8.58 -24.80 -12.30
N GLY A 227 -8.98 -25.59 -13.30
CA GLY A 227 -10.37 -26.03 -13.49
C GLY A 227 -10.76 -27.32 -12.75
N ASP A 228 -9.81 -27.99 -12.10
CA ASP A 228 -10.07 -29.21 -11.32
C ASP A 228 -10.48 -28.86 -9.88
N ASP A 229 -11.79 -28.89 -9.63
CA ASP A 229 -12.43 -28.63 -8.34
C ASP A 229 -12.35 -29.81 -7.35
N CYS A 230 -11.55 -30.85 -7.65
CA CYS A 230 -11.35 -31.97 -6.74
C CYS A 230 -10.88 -31.48 -5.36
N SER A 231 -11.56 -31.93 -4.31
CA SER A 231 -11.16 -31.64 -2.93
C SER A 231 -9.93 -32.45 -2.56
N VAL A 232 -8.89 -31.77 -2.05
CA VAL A 232 -7.68 -32.38 -1.52
C VAL A 232 -7.56 -32.01 -0.05
N ARG A 233 -7.98 -32.92 0.82
CA ARG A 233 -8.08 -32.72 2.27
C ARG A 233 -8.96 -31.51 2.61
N GLU A 234 -8.41 -30.48 3.23
CA GLU A 234 -9.10 -29.26 3.71
C GLU A 234 -9.10 -28.12 2.66
N THR A 235 -8.69 -28.40 1.41
CA THR A 235 -8.50 -27.37 0.34
C THR A 235 -8.97 -27.90 -1.02
N THR A 236 -9.23 -27.03 -1.99
CA THR A 236 -9.41 -27.46 -3.38
C THR A 236 -8.06 -27.68 -4.07
N TRP A 237 -8.02 -28.60 -5.03
CA TRP A 237 -6.83 -28.83 -5.85
C TRP A 237 -6.40 -27.57 -6.59
N ALA A 238 -7.34 -26.85 -7.21
CA ALA A 238 -7.06 -25.58 -7.89
C ALA A 238 -6.35 -24.56 -6.99
N THR A 239 -6.78 -24.39 -5.73
CA THR A 239 -6.14 -23.48 -4.77
C THR A 239 -4.74 -23.97 -4.38
N LEU A 240 -4.59 -25.26 -4.09
CA LEU A 240 -3.27 -25.84 -3.77
C LEU A 240 -2.30 -25.72 -4.96
N PHE A 241 -2.78 -25.94 -6.17
CA PHE A 241 -2.03 -25.81 -7.41
C PHE A 241 -1.57 -24.37 -7.64
N ALA A 242 -2.50 -23.40 -7.55
CA ALA A 242 -2.22 -21.97 -7.70
C ALA A 242 -1.18 -21.45 -6.71
N ILE A 243 -1.30 -21.84 -5.44
CA ILE A 243 -0.35 -21.48 -4.39
C ILE A 243 1.02 -22.11 -4.65
N THR A 244 1.05 -23.35 -5.15
CA THR A 244 2.31 -24.05 -5.46
C THR A 244 3.05 -23.42 -6.64
N ILE A 245 2.36 -23.01 -7.72
CA ILE A 245 3.01 -22.31 -8.85
C ILE A 245 3.49 -20.90 -8.46
N TRP A 246 2.70 -20.18 -7.66
CA TRP A 246 3.08 -18.87 -7.14
C TRP A 246 4.37 -18.96 -6.32
N TRP A 247 4.42 -19.89 -5.36
CA TRP A 247 5.61 -20.07 -4.53
C TRP A 247 6.78 -20.68 -5.30
N GLY A 248 6.54 -21.52 -6.32
CA GLY A 248 7.57 -21.99 -7.23
C GLY A 248 8.29 -20.83 -7.93
N TRP A 249 7.52 -19.88 -8.46
CA TRP A 249 8.07 -18.65 -9.04
C TRP A 249 8.81 -17.80 -8.00
N LYS A 250 8.22 -17.59 -6.83
CA LYS A 250 8.80 -16.79 -5.74
C LYS A 250 10.10 -17.39 -5.22
N TRP A 251 10.17 -18.70 -5.01
CA TRP A 251 11.40 -19.39 -4.60
C TRP A 251 12.48 -19.31 -5.66
N ARG A 252 12.14 -19.38 -6.95
CA ARG A 252 13.11 -19.12 -8.02
C ARG A 252 13.67 -17.70 -7.88
N CYS A 253 12.82 -16.70 -7.66
CA CYS A 253 13.28 -15.31 -7.49
C CYS A 253 14.20 -15.15 -6.28
N ILE A 254 13.83 -15.71 -5.12
CA ILE A 254 14.66 -15.69 -3.90
C ILE A 254 16.03 -16.34 -4.14
N ASN A 255 16.08 -17.49 -4.84
CA ASN A 255 17.35 -18.14 -5.15
C ASN A 255 18.24 -17.32 -6.09
N VAL A 256 17.65 -16.56 -7.02
CA VAL A 256 18.39 -15.74 -7.99
C VAL A 256 18.91 -14.43 -7.36
N PHE A 257 18.19 -13.84 -6.41
CA PHE A 257 18.49 -12.50 -5.91
C PHE A 257 19.07 -12.46 -4.49
N ASP A 258 18.61 -13.34 -3.59
CA ASP A 258 18.87 -13.18 -2.14
C ASP A 258 19.74 -14.28 -1.54
N GLY A 259 20.06 -15.35 -2.30
CA GLY A 259 21.06 -16.37 -1.95
C GLY A 259 20.75 -17.25 -0.72
N THR A 260 19.78 -16.90 0.13
CA THR A 260 19.49 -17.60 1.38
C THR A 260 17.99 -17.59 1.70
N GLY A 261 17.27 -18.58 1.18
CA GLY A 261 15.88 -18.87 1.56
C GLY A 261 15.68 -20.36 1.76
N LYS A 262 16.20 -20.92 2.86
CA LYS A 262 15.98 -22.34 3.19
C LYS A 262 14.62 -22.52 3.86
N CYS A 263 13.59 -22.79 3.06
CA CYS A 263 12.37 -23.41 3.60
C CYS A 263 12.67 -24.89 3.88
N ARG A 264 12.59 -25.32 5.15
CA ARG A 264 12.92 -26.69 5.57
C ARG A 264 11.96 -27.75 4.99
N ASP A 265 10.67 -27.43 4.83
CA ASP A 265 9.74 -28.26 4.07
C ASP A 265 8.78 -27.43 3.21
N ARG A 266 9.14 -27.32 1.92
CA ARG A 266 8.36 -26.60 0.89
C ARG A 266 6.95 -27.16 0.71
N VAL A 267 6.75 -28.46 0.89
CA VAL A 267 5.46 -29.13 0.64
C VAL A 267 4.49 -28.83 1.77
N GLN A 268 4.96 -28.92 3.02
CA GLN A 268 4.12 -28.57 4.16
C GLN A 268 3.76 -27.09 4.13
N PHE A 269 4.73 -26.23 3.80
CA PHE A 269 4.51 -24.79 3.68
C PHE A 269 3.42 -24.42 2.66
N VAL A 270 3.43 -24.97 1.44
CA VAL A 270 2.38 -24.66 0.45
C VAL A 270 1.02 -25.26 0.84
N LYS A 271 1.00 -26.39 1.55
CA LYS A 271 -0.24 -26.95 2.12
C LYS A 271 -0.82 -26.03 3.19
N ASP A 272 0.02 -25.49 4.07
CA ASP A 272 -0.43 -24.57 5.12
C ASP A 272 -0.94 -23.25 4.52
N GLN A 273 -0.24 -22.71 3.53
CA GLN A 273 -0.69 -21.52 2.79
C GLN A 273 -2.00 -21.77 2.01
N ALA A 274 -2.15 -22.92 1.35
CA ALA A 274 -3.39 -23.28 0.67
C ALA A 274 -4.56 -23.47 1.67
N LYS A 275 -4.28 -24.01 2.86
CA LYS A 275 -5.24 -24.11 3.96
C LYS A 275 -5.64 -22.73 4.45
N GLU A 276 -4.71 -21.81 4.68
CA GLU A 276 -5.00 -20.43 5.07
C GLU A 276 -5.90 -19.72 4.04
N VAL A 277 -5.57 -19.84 2.75
CA VAL A 277 -6.37 -19.26 1.66
C VAL A 277 -7.76 -19.89 1.59
N THR A 278 -7.84 -21.22 1.71
CA THR A 278 -9.15 -21.90 1.74
C THR A 278 -9.94 -21.49 2.97
N MET A 279 -9.33 -21.41 4.16
CA MET A 279 -10.00 -20.95 5.39
C MET A 279 -10.45 -19.49 5.30
N ALA A 280 -9.73 -18.63 4.58
CA ALA A 280 -10.15 -17.26 4.28
C ALA A 280 -11.34 -17.22 3.30
N GLN A 281 -11.35 -18.14 2.32
CA GLN A 281 -12.47 -18.29 1.37
C GLN A 281 -13.71 -18.95 2.01
N THR A 282 -13.57 -19.95 2.90
CA THR A 282 -14.67 -20.55 3.66
C THR A 282 -15.20 -19.59 4.75
N LYS A 283 -14.38 -18.64 5.22
CA LYS A 283 -14.85 -17.50 6.02
C LYS A 283 -15.75 -16.56 5.19
N SER A 284 -15.60 -16.54 3.87
CA SER A 284 -16.41 -15.73 2.94
C SER A 284 -17.54 -16.50 2.23
N GLY A 285 -17.48 -17.84 2.16
CA GLY A 285 -18.49 -18.69 1.52
C GLY A 285 -18.77 -19.96 2.33
N THR A 286 -20.03 -20.19 2.67
CA THR A 286 -20.58 -21.38 3.36
C THR A 286 -20.48 -21.38 4.88
N THR A 287 -21.46 -20.71 5.46
CA THR A 287 -22.01 -20.98 6.78
C THR A 287 -22.98 -22.17 6.69
N SER A 288 -22.58 -23.37 7.12
CA SER A 288 -23.41 -24.43 7.77
C SER A 288 -22.62 -25.75 7.80
N SER A 289 -22.52 -26.58 8.84
CA SER A 289 -23.07 -26.59 10.19
C SER A 289 -22.40 -27.74 10.96
N SER A 290 -21.64 -27.45 12.02
CA SER A 290 -21.61 -28.26 13.24
C SER A 290 -21.26 -27.32 14.40
N VAL A 291 -21.94 -27.54 15.52
CA VAL A 291 -22.30 -26.53 16.52
C VAL A 291 -21.07 -26.05 17.31
N ARG A 292 -20.38 -25.03 16.80
CA ARG A 292 -19.70 -24.03 17.66
C ARG A 292 -20.64 -22.85 17.74
N GLY A 293 -21.33 -22.74 18.87
CA GLY A 293 -22.40 -21.76 19.08
C GLY A 293 -21.91 -20.36 18.70
N ARG A 294 -22.36 -19.86 17.55
CA ARG A 294 -22.37 -18.43 17.30
C ARG A 294 -23.40 -17.88 18.27
N VAL A 295 -22.93 -17.21 19.30
CA VAL A 295 -23.83 -16.53 20.23
C VAL A 295 -24.28 -15.26 19.52
N GLU A 296 -25.59 -15.11 19.42
CA GLU A 296 -26.15 -13.83 19.02
C GLU A 296 -25.83 -12.83 20.13
N ARG A 297 -24.98 -11.86 19.81
CA ARG A 297 -24.69 -10.74 20.70
C ARG A 297 -25.40 -9.52 20.17
N GLN A 298 -26.04 -8.82 21.07
CA GLN A 298 -26.60 -7.51 20.81
C GLN A 298 -25.43 -6.52 20.76
N ILE A 299 -25.05 -6.11 19.55
CA ILE A 299 -24.01 -5.11 19.33
C ILE A 299 -24.66 -3.75 19.43
N LYS A 300 -24.18 -2.94 20.36
CA LYS A 300 -24.61 -1.57 20.57
C LYS A 300 -23.40 -0.72 20.88
N TRP A 301 -23.52 0.58 20.64
CA TRP A 301 -22.57 1.53 21.18
C TRP A 301 -22.54 1.44 22.71
N THR A 302 -21.36 1.65 23.29
CA THR A 302 -21.15 1.60 24.74
C THR A 302 -20.54 2.89 25.24
N CYS A 303 -21.06 3.37 26.36
CA CYS A 303 -20.56 4.55 27.06
C CYS A 303 -19.07 4.41 27.41
N PRO A 304 -18.29 5.50 27.43
CA PRO A 304 -16.91 5.48 27.88
C PRO A 304 -16.79 5.01 29.35
N SER A 305 -15.63 4.49 29.72
CA SER A 305 -15.35 4.16 31.13
C SER A 305 -15.13 5.43 31.94
N ASP A 306 -15.45 5.41 33.24
CA ASP A 306 -15.26 6.56 34.13
C ASP A 306 -13.86 7.17 34.02
N GLY A 307 -13.80 8.48 33.76
CA GLY A 307 -12.56 9.22 33.58
C GLY A 307 -11.87 9.01 32.22
N TRP A 308 -12.56 8.45 31.23
CA TRP A 308 -12.07 8.32 29.84
C TRP A 308 -13.00 9.03 28.88
N VAL A 309 -12.41 9.76 27.93
CA VAL A 309 -13.14 10.17 26.72
C VAL A 309 -13.03 9.05 25.68
N LYS A 310 -14.04 8.93 24.81
CA LYS A 310 -14.05 7.93 23.74
C LYS A 310 -14.08 8.60 22.37
N LEU A 311 -13.17 8.17 21.51
CA LEU A 311 -13.08 8.60 20.13
C LEU A 311 -13.48 7.44 19.23
N ASN A 312 -14.56 7.60 18.48
CA ASN A 312 -14.97 6.66 17.43
C ASN A 312 -14.68 7.30 16.07
N THR A 313 -14.01 6.56 15.17
CA THR A 313 -13.68 7.05 13.82
C THR A 313 -14.04 6.04 12.75
N ASP A 314 -14.30 6.52 11.55
CA ASP A 314 -14.54 5.70 10.35
C ASP A 314 -14.06 6.40 9.08
N GLY A 315 -13.71 5.61 8.06
CA GLY A 315 -13.34 6.04 6.72
C GLY A 315 -14.30 5.50 5.66
N ALA A 316 -14.84 6.38 4.82
CA ALA A 316 -15.70 6.02 3.70
C ALA A 316 -14.98 6.24 2.36
N SER A 317 -15.06 5.29 1.43
CA SER A 317 -14.52 5.45 0.07
C SER A 317 -15.45 4.84 -0.98
N ARG A 318 -15.81 5.62 -2.01
CA ARG A 318 -16.62 5.24 -3.17
C ARG A 318 -15.71 4.84 -4.34
N GLY A 319 -15.00 3.72 -4.17
CA GLY A 319 -13.95 3.24 -5.08
C GLY A 319 -12.62 3.03 -4.36
N ASN A 320 -11.64 2.39 -5.01
CA ASN A 320 -10.32 2.17 -4.42
C ASN A 320 -9.20 2.24 -5.47
N PRO A 321 -8.68 3.44 -5.81
CA PRO A 321 -9.03 4.75 -5.23
C PRO A 321 -10.38 5.30 -5.73
N GLY A 322 -11.02 6.14 -4.93
CA GLY A 322 -12.30 6.77 -5.28
C GLY A 322 -12.59 7.97 -4.38
N MET A 323 -13.76 8.60 -4.55
CA MET A 323 -14.18 9.68 -3.66
C MET A 323 -14.21 9.19 -2.22
N ALA A 324 -13.45 9.82 -1.35
CA ALA A 324 -13.21 9.36 0.01
C ALA A 324 -13.40 10.48 1.03
N ALA A 325 -13.78 10.05 2.22
CA ALA A 325 -14.06 10.89 3.35
C ALA A 325 -13.78 10.13 4.65
N ALA A 326 -13.66 10.86 5.75
CA ALA A 326 -13.57 10.29 7.08
C ALA A 326 -14.49 11.05 8.04
N GLY A 327 -14.84 10.43 9.14
CA GLY A 327 -15.66 11.04 10.17
C GLY A 327 -15.30 10.49 11.54
N GLY A 328 -15.66 11.24 12.56
CA GLY A 328 -15.48 10.76 13.92
C GLY A 328 -16.15 11.61 14.97
N VAL A 329 -16.36 11.00 16.12
CA VAL A 329 -17.05 11.59 17.27
C VAL A 329 -16.21 11.39 18.52
N LEU A 330 -16.11 12.44 19.32
CA LEU A 330 -15.53 12.45 20.64
C LEU A 330 -16.63 12.58 21.68
N TRP A 331 -16.72 11.57 22.53
CA TRP A 331 -17.62 11.50 23.67
C TRP A 331 -16.88 11.92 24.93
N ASP A 332 -17.54 12.70 25.79
CA ASP A 332 -17.00 13.02 27.10
C ASP A 332 -17.05 11.81 28.06
N GLU A 333 -16.51 11.99 29.26
CA GLU A 333 -16.46 10.95 30.30
C GLU A 333 -17.84 10.50 30.80
N ARG A 334 -18.91 11.25 30.47
CA ARG A 334 -20.30 10.93 30.81
C ARG A 334 -21.04 10.28 29.64
N GLY A 335 -20.37 10.04 28.52
CA GLY A 335 -20.98 9.53 27.29
C GLY A 335 -21.86 10.54 26.56
N SER A 336 -21.70 11.83 26.82
CA SER A 336 -22.37 12.91 26.08
C SER A 336 -21.51 13.36 24.90
N TRP A 337 -22.16 13.93 23.88
CA TRP A 337 -21.47 14.53 22.74
C TRP A 337 -20.54 15.65 23.22
N SER A 338 -19.24 15.49 22.98
CA SER A 338 -18.26 16.56 23.22
C SER A 338 -17.97 17.33 21.94
N ARG A 339 -17.52 16.61 20.90
CA ARG A 339 -17.22 17.15 19.57
C ARG A 339 -17.41 16.07 18.51
N GLY A 340 -17.57 16.48 17.26
CA GLY A 340 -17.45 15.59 16.12
C GLY A 340 -16.78 16.26 14.94
N PHE A 341 -16.42 15.49 13.94
CA PHE A 341 -15.89 16.01 12.70
C PHE A 341 -16.33 15.20 11.49
N ALA A 342 -16.31 15.85 10.34
CA ALA A 342 -16.42 15.26 9.03
C ALA A 342 -15.29 15.81 8.16
N LEU A 343 -14.56 14.93 7.49
CA LEU A 343 -13.44 15.26 6.64
C LEU A 343 -13.76 14.77 5.23
N ASN A 344 -14.01 15.70 4.31
CA ASN A 344 -14.11 15.35 2.90
C ASN A 344 -12.71 15.38 2.28
N ILE A 345 -12.14 14.21 2.02
CA ILE A 345 -10.72 14.06 1.66
C ILE A 345 -10.49 14.35 0.18
N GLY A 346 -11.45 14.00 -0.68
CA GLY A 346 -11.28 14.03 -2.13
C GLY A 346 -11.11 12.61 -2.66
N VAL A 347 -9.98 12.27 -3.28
CA VAL A 347 -9.77 10.93 -3.85
C VAL A 347 -8.69 10.18 -3.06
N CYS A 348 -9.04 9.09 -2.40
CA CYS A 348 -8.06 8.24 -1.74
C CYS A 348 -8.48 6.76 -1.69
N ASN A 349 -7.63 5.92 -1.12
CA ASN A 349 -7.95 4.51 -0.84
C ASN A 349 -8.61 4.37 0.55
N ALA A 350 -9.35 3.29 0.76
CA ALA A 350 -10.09 3.08 2.01
C ALA A 350 -9.19 3.05 3.26
N PRO A 351 -8.04 2.34 3.29
CA PRO A 351 -7.16 2.35 4.47
C PRO A 351 -6.60 3.73 4.81
N LEU A 352 -6.33 4.56 3.81
CA LEU A 352 -5.85 5.92 4.01
C LEU A 352 -6.95 6.82 4.57
N ALA A 353 -8.21 6.67 4.11
CA ALA A 353 -9.36 7.41 4.66
C ALA A 353 -9.56 7.11 6.15
N GLU A 354 -9.51 5.82 6.51
CA GLU A 354 -9.61 5.35 7.89
C GLU A 354 -8.52 5.95 8.80
N LEU A 355 -7.26 5.92 8.34
CA LEU A 355 -6.14 6.51 9.08
C LEU A 355 -6.24 8.03 9.21
N TRP A 356 -6.76 8.73 8.19
CA TRP A 356 -7.02 10.17 8.28
C TRP A 356 -8.08 10.47 9.34
N GLY A 357 -9.13 9.65 9.43
CA GLY A 357 -10.11 9.71 10.50
C GLY A 357 -9.45 9.59 11.89
N VAL A 358 -8.60 8.58 12.07
CA VAL A 358 -7.85 8.39 13.33
C VAL A 358 -6.96 9.60 13.65
N TYR A 359 -6.19 10.09 12.68
CA TYR A 359 -5.27 11.22 12.88
C TYR A 359 -6.01 12.48 13.34
N TYR A 360 -7.06 12.90 12.62
CA TYR A 360 -7.82 14.09 12.98
C TYR A 360 -8.63 13.89 14.27
N GLY A 361 -9.09 12.68 14.54
CA GLY A 361 -9.72 12.33 15.80
C GLY A 361 -8.77 12.49 16.99
N LEU A 362 -7.53 11.99 16.87
CA LEU A 362 -6.48 12.15 17.89
C LEU A 362 -6.12 13.63 18.09
N LEU A 363 -5.96 14.40 17.01
CA LEU A 363 -5.73 15.84 17.07
C LEU A 363 -6.86 16.54 17.85
N MET A 364 -8.11 16.26 17.50
CA MET A 364 -9.28 16.85 18.14
C MET A 364 -9.36 16.49 19.63
N ALA A 365 -9.06 15.23 20.00
CA ALA A 365 -9.03 14.79 21.39
C ALA A 365 -7.91 15.47 22.19
N TRP A 366 -6.74 15.65 21.58
CA TRP A 366 -5.61 16.36 22.18
C TRP A 366 -5.92 17.85 22.40
N GLU A 367 -6.51 18.53 21.41
CA GLU A 367 -6.95 19.93 21.54
C GLU A 367 -8.03 20.12 22.61
N SER A 368 -8.84 19.08 22.83
CA SER A 368 -9.86 19.05 23.89
C SER A 368 -9.25 18.83 25.29
N LYS A 369 -7.92 18.75 25.40
CA LYS A 369 -7.16 18.55 26.65
C LYS A 369 -7.54 17.26 27.38
N ALA A 370 -7.90 16.22 26.64
CA ALA A 370 -8.18 14.92 27.23
C ALA A 370 -6.91 14.33 27.86
N GLN A 371 -7.03 13.73 29.04
CA GLN A 371 -5.91 13.01 29.69
C GLN A 371 -5.92 11.51 29.39
N ARG A 372 -7.10 10.95 29.08
CA ARG A 372 -7.30 9.51 28.88
C ARG A 372 -8.30 9.29 27.75
N VAL A 373 -7.84 8.72 26.63
CA VAL A 373 -8.64 8.49 25.41
C VAL A 373 -8.72 7.00 25.09
N THR A 374 -9.91 6.52 24.77
CA THR A 374 -10.10 5.24 24.09
C THR A 374 -10.46 5.50 22.63
N VAL A 375 -9.62 5.04 21.70
CA VAL A 375 -9.83 5.10 20.25
C VAL A 375 -10.41 3.78 19.78
N GLU A 376 -11.60 3.83 19.20
CA GLU A 376 -12.29 2.70 18.62
C GLU A 376 -12.44 2.88 17.11
N VAL A 377 -11.94 1.89 16.36
CA VAL A 377 -11.96 1.86 14.89
C VAL A 377 -12.55 0.53 14.46
N ASP A 378 -13.33 0.49 13.38
CA ASP A 378 -13.97 -0.74 12.88
C ASP A 378 -13.14 -1.48 11.82
N SER A 379 -11.92 -0.99 11.56
CA SER A 379 -10.92 -1.65 10.72
C SER A 379 -9.83 -2.33 11.56
N GLU A 380 -9.88 -3.67 11.63
CA GLU A 380 -8.88 -4.49 12.31
C GLU A 380 -7.46 -4.28 11.74
N MET A 381 -7.36 -3.99 10.44
CA MET A 381 -6.09 -3.64 9.79
C MET A 381 -5.48 -2.36 10.37
N ILE A 382 -6.28 -1.31 10.55
CA ILE A 382 -5.81 -0.04 11.09
C ILE A 382 -5.43 -0.17 12.55
N VAL A 383 -6.22 -0.91 13.34
CA VAL A 383 -5.87 -1.25 14.72
C VAL A 383 -4.53 -1.98 14.77
N GLY A 384 -4.31 -2.95 13.88
CA GLY A 384 -3.02 -3.64 13.75
C GLY A 384 -1.86 -2.69 13.47
N PHE A 385 -2.01 -1.80 12.48
CA PHE A 385 -0.97 -0.83 12.12
C PHE A 385 -0.58 0.11 13.25
N LEU A 386 -1.56 0.54 14.06
CA LEU A 386 -1.33 1.43 15.20
C LEU A 386 -0.73 0.71 16.42
N LEU A 387 -0.85 -0.62 16.51
CA LEU A 387 -0.33 -1.41 17.62
C LEU A 387 1.06 -2.00 17.34
N THR A 388 1.35 -2.41 16.10
CA THR A 388 2.57 -3.20 15.80
C THR A 388 3.67 -2.44 15.06
N GLU A 389 3.48 -1.13 14.81
CA GLU A 389 4.26 -0.34 13.85
C GLU A 389 4.27 -0.98 12.44
N ILE A 390 4.62 -0.19 11.42
CA ILE A 390 4.69 -0.68 10.03
C ILE A 390 6.00 -0.28 9.38
N SER A 391 6.47 -1.12 8.44
CA SER A 391 7.67 -0.84 7.66
C SER A 391 7.58 0.49 6.92
N ASP A 392 8.68 1.25 6.89
CA ASP A 392 8.83 2.52 6.16
C ASP A 392 8.70 2.42 4.63
N ALA A 393 8.67 1.19 4.12
CA ALA A 393 8.36 0.91 2.73
C ALA A 393 6.84 0.94 2.45
N ASN A 394 6.00 0.81 3.48
CA ASN A 394 4.54 0.87 3.34
C ASN A 394 4.11 2.33 3.08
N PRO A 395 3.29 2.60 2.04
CA PRO A 395 2.83 3.95 1.72
C PRO A 395 2.02 4.62 2.85
N LEU A 396 1.46 3.86 3.79
CA LEU A 396 0.72 4.39 4.94
C LEU A 396 1.62 4.71 6.15
N SER A 397 2.92 4.38 6.07
CA SER A 397 3.88 4.55 7.19
C SER A 397 3.97 5.99 7.70
N PHE A 398 3.87 6.98 6.80
CA PHE A 398 3.91 8.39 7.22
C PHE A 398 2.75 8.73 8.16
N LEU A 399 1.52 8.31 7.83
CA LEU A 399 0.33 8.67 8.59
C LEU A 399 0.24 7.87 9.90
N VAL A 400 0.66 6.61 9.88
CA VAL A 400 0.82 5.80 11.09
C VAL A 400 1.83 6.45 12.05
N ARG A 401 2.97 6.95 11.54
CA ARG A 401 3.95 7.71 12.35
C ARG A 401 3.36 9.00 12.93
N LEU A 402 2.53 9.73 12.18
CA LEU A 402 1.83 10.92 12.69
C LEU A 402 0.88 10.56 13.84
N CYS A 403 0.11 9.47 13.70
CA CYS A 403 -0.74 8.96 14.78
C CYS A 403 0.09 8.55 16.00
N HIS A 404 1.21 7.84 15.82
CA HIS A 404 2.13 7.51 16.92
C HIS A 404 2.67 8.77 17.62
N GLY A 405 2.97 9.83 16.86
CA GLY A 405 3.37 11.12 17.43
C GLY A 405 2.34 11.75 18.39
N PHE A 406 1.05 11.45 18.21
CA PHE A 406 0.00 11.79 19.19
C PHE A 406 -0.09 10.76 20.32
N ILE A 407 -0.08 9.47 20.00
CA ILE A 407 -0.19 8.37 20.98
C ILE A 407 0.93 8.46 22.04
N SER A 408 2.13 8.91 21.66
CA SER A 408 3.29 9.05 22.54
C SER A 408 3.35 10.36 23.35
N LYS A 409 2.32 11.22 23.29
CA LYS A 409 2.25 12.45 24.11
C LYS A 409 1.92 12.15 25.57
N ASP A 410 1.90 13.18 26.41
CA ASP A 410 1.61 13.09 27.85
C ASP A 410 0.10 12.93 28.13
N TRP A 411 -0.42 11.76 27.76
CA TRP A 411 -1.79 11.28 28.01
C TRP A 411 -1.85 9.76 27.84
N ILE A 412 -2.95 9.12 28.24
CA ILE A 412 -3.12 7.68 28.13
C ILE A 412 -4.05 7.36 26.97
N VAL A 413 -3.54 6.65 25.96
CA VAL A 413 -4.33 6.22 24.79
C VAL A 413 -4.51 4.71 24.78
N ARG A 414 -5.75 4.24 24.60
CA ARG A 414 -6.09 2.84 24.35
C ARG A 414 -6.68 2.72 22.95
N ILE A 415 -6.24 1.73 22.18
CA ILE A 415 -6.73 1.49 20.82
C ILE A 415 -7.40 0.12 20.81
N SER A 416 -8.61 0.05 20.28
CA SER A 416 -9.35 -1.19 20.16
C SER A 416 -10.21 -1.24 18.91
N HIS A 417 -10.44 -2.44 18.41
CA HIS A 417 -11.40 -2.66 17.34
C HIS A 417 -12.84 -2.62 17.89
N MET A 418 -13.75 -2.01 17.14
CA MET A 418 -15.19 -2.06 17.39
C MET A 418 -15.94 -2.61 16.19
N TYR A 419 -17.14 -3.16 16.40
CA TYR A 419 -17.96 -3.61 15.28
C TYR A 419 -18.67 -2.43 14.61
N ARG A 420 -18.75 -2.46 13.28
CA ARG A 420 -19.38 -1.42 12.45
C ARG A 420 -20.80 -1.06 12.91
N GLU A 421 -21.59 -2.01 13.42
CA GLU A 421 -22.94 -1.74 13.90
C GLU A 421 -22.97 -0.88 15.18
N ALA A 422 -21.89 -0.87 15.97
CA ALA A 422 -21.71 0.03 17.09
C ALA A 422 -21.01 1.35 16.68
N ASN A 423 -20.50 1.45 15.45
CA ASN A 423 -19.76 2.62 14.93
C ASN A 423 -20.61 3.49 13.99
N ARG A 424 -21.94 3.35 14.04
CA ARG A 424 -22.86 3.97 13.08
C ARG A 424 -22.76 5.50 13.04
N LEU A 425 -22.48 6.14 14.16
CA LEU A 425 -22.36 7.59 14.19
C LEU A 425 -21.12 8.10 13.45
N ALA A 426 -19.97 7.43 13.60
CA ALA A 426 -18.76 7.77 12.86
C ALA A 426 -18.92 7.49 11.36
N ASP A 427 -19.52 6.34 11.00
CA ASP A 427 -19.89 6.00 9.61
C ASP A 427 -20.87 7.01 9.01
N GLY A 428 -21.86 7.44 9.78
CA GLY A 428 -22.79 8.50 9.40
C GLY A 428 -22.09 9.83 9.13
N LEU A 429 -21.12 10.22 9.97
CA LEU A 429 -20.32 11.43 9.78
C LEU A 429 -19.40 11.34 8.57
N ALA A 430 -18.76 10.19 8.34
CA ALA A 430 -17.91 9.93 7.18
C ALA A 430 -18.74 10.00 5.87
N ASN A 431 -19.96 9.47 5.87
CA ASN A 431 -20.85 9.57 4.72
C ASN A 431 -21.44 10.98 4.54
N TYR A 432 -21.75 11.67 5.64
CA TYR A 432 -22.22 13.06 5.62
C TYR A 432 -21.17 14.00 5.04
N ALA A 433 -19.89 13.73 5.27
CA ALA A 433 -18.78 14.50 4.73
C ALA A 433 -18.83 14.65 3.20
N PHE A 434 -19.36 13.67 2.45
CA PHE A 434 -19.51 13.77 0.99
C PHE A 434 -20.46 14.89 0.55
N SER A 435 -21.35 15.35 1.43
CA SER A 435 -22.24 16.48 1.17
C SER A 435 -21.63 17.84 1.51
N LEU A 436 -20.47 17.84 2.18
CA LEU A 436 -19.77 19.04 2.61
C LEU A 436 -18.71 19.43 1.58
N PRO A 437 -18.26 20.70 1.58
CA PRO A 437 -17.07 21.11 0.84
C PRO A 437 -15.87 20.23 1.20
N LEU A 438 -14.93 20.07 0.27
CA LEU A 438 -13.68 19.38 0.54
C LEU A 438 -12.95 20.04 1.74
N GLY A 439 -12.39 19.23 2.64
CA GLY A 439 -11.70 19.69 3.85
C GLY A 439 -12.33 19.23 5.17
N PHE A 440 -11.75 19.72 6.26
CA PHE A 440 -12.11 19.36 7.63
C PHE A 440 -13.22 20.27 8.17
N HIS A 441 -14.27 19.65 8.71
CA HIS A 441 -15.41 20.34 9.31
C HIS A 441 -15.60 19.84 10.74
N SER A 442 -15.46 20.74 11.72
CA SER A 442 -15.67 20.44 13.13
C SER A 442 -17.07 20.81 13.59
N PHE A 443 -17.66 20.00 14.46
CA PHE A 443 -19.00 20.17 15.00
C PHE A 443 -18.98 20.20 16.52
N VAL A 444 -19.43 21.31 17.10
CA VAL A 444 -19.65 21.43 18.55
C VAL A 444 -21.02 20.87 18.94
N VAL A 445 -21.96 20.81 17.98
CA VAL A 445 -23.31 20.25 18.15
C VAL A 445 -23.51 19.16 17.11
N VAL A 446 -24.29 18.13 17.46
CA VAL A 446 -24.64 17.01 16.55
C VAL A 446 -25.29 17.54 15.27
N PRO A 447 -24.74 17.26 14.08
CA PRO A 447 -25.38 17.63 12.81
C PRO A 447 -26.74 16.95 12.63
N ASP A 448 -27.73 17.67 12.09
CA ASP A 448 -29.09 17.13 11.89
C ASP A 448 -29.10 15.86 11.01
N ALA A 449 -28.17 15.74 10.07
CA ALA A 449 -28.02 14.58 9.19
C ALA A 449 -27.73 13.26 9.94
N VAL A 450 -27.05 13.32 11.09
CA VAL A 450 -26.67 12.15 11.90
C VAL A 450 -27.41 12.07 13.23
N LYS A 451 -28.26 13.06 13.53
CA LYS A 451 -29.04 13.17 14.76
C LYS A 451 -29.94 11.95 15.05
N PRO A 452 -30.60 11.30 14.06
CA PRO A 452 -31.35 10.07 14.32
C PRO A 452 -30.45 8.94 14.83
N VAL A 453 -29.26 8.79 14.25
CA VAL A 453 -28.27 7.77 14.66
C VAL A 453 -27.72 8.06 16.06
N PHE A 454 -27.47 9.33 16.37
CA PHE A 454 -27.06 9.75 17.71
C PHE A 454 -28.12 9.40 18.77
N ILE A 455 -29.40 9.62 18.47
CA ILE A 455 -30.51 9.26 19.38
C ILE A 455 -30.58 7.74 19.57
N ASP A 456 -30.42 6.96 18.50
CA ASP A 456 -30.38 5.48 18.57
C ASP A 456 -29.23 5.00 19.49
N ASP A 457 -28.02 5.55 19.33
CA ASP A 457 -26.86 5.19 20.14
C ASP A 457 -27.06 5.56 21.62
N MET A 458 -27.65 6.72 21.90
CA MET A 458 -28.01 7.15 23.26
C MET A 458 -29.14 6.33 23.88
N ALA A 459 -30.09 5.85 23.07
CA ALA A 459 -31.12 4.92 23.52
C ALA A 459 -30.60 3.47 23.68
N GLY A 460 -29.34 3.21 23.31
CA GLY A 460 -28.72 1.90 23.39
C GLY A 460 -29.31 0.88 22.43
N VAL A 461 -29.81 1.34 21.27
CA VAL A 461 -30.35 0.50 20.21
C VAL A 461 -29.27 -0.50 19.80
N ALA A 462 -29.63 -1.78 19.85
CA ALA A 462 -28.71 -2.86 19.55
C ALA A 462 -29.14 -3.60 18.29
N THR A 463 -28.15 -4.01 17.51
CA THR A 463 -28.35 -4.89 16.36
C THR A 463 -27.82 -6.28 16.67
N PRO A 464 -28.59 -7.34 16.38
CA PRO A 464 -28.13 -8.71 16.58
C PRO A 464 -27.01 -9.04 15.61
N ARG A 465 -25.83 -9.40 16.14
CA ARG A 465 -24.73 -9.95 15.35
C ARG A 465 -24.39 -11.34 15.83
N ARG A 466 -24.22 -12.26 14.90
CA ARG A 466 -23.66 -13.58 15.19
C ARG A 466 -22.14 -13.47 15.32
N VAL A 467 -21.67 -13.29 16.55
CA VAL A 467 -20.25 -13.19 16.87
C VAL A 467 -19.72 -14.60 17.13
N ARG A 468 -18.47 -14.86 16.70
CA ARG A 468 -17.77 -16.09 17.09
C ARG A 468 -17.32 -15.94 18.54
N LEU A 469 -17.68 -16.90 19.40
CA LEU A 469 -17.11 -17.01 20.74
C LEU A 469 -15.58 -17.08 20.68
#